data_AF-A0A7X8C5Y4-F1
#
_entry.id   AF-A0A7X8C5Y4-F1
#
_cell.length_a   1.000
_cell.length_b   1.000
_cell.length_c   1.000
_cell.angle_alpha   90.00
_cell.angle_beta   90.00
_cell.angle_gamma   90.00
#
_symmetry.space_group_name_H-M   'P 1'
#
loop_
_entity.id
_entity.type
_entity.pdbx_description
1 polymer ?
#
loop_
_entity_poly.entity_id
_entity_poly.type
_entity_poly.pdbx_seq_one_letter_code
_entity_poly.pdbx_strand_id
1 'polypeptide(L)'
;MNHVVLVGRIVRDHDLKTVNDDHRVINNTLAINRRQRNKEGALMADFIPFVAWDHLADILDKYSIKGQRIAISGRMQSRNYQNSDGEIVYTVECVVSEITLLDRPNGTREEGLQFSDEITEVLKHEAMETNQELSTP
;
A
#
# COMPACT_ATOMS: atom_id res chain seq x y z
N MET A 1 -13.40 -21.79 6.00
CA MET A 1 -12.23 -20.89 6.16
C MET A 1 -12.15 -19.97 4.95
N ASN A 2 -12.12 -18.65 5.14
CA ASN A 2 -11.99 -17.66 4.06
C ASN A 2 -10.73 -16.83 4.34
N HIS A 3 -9.69 -17.06 3.55
CA HIS A 3 -8.40 -16.39 3.65
C HIS A 3 -7.82 -16.26 2.24
N VAL A 4 -7.31 -15.08 1.90
CA VAL A 4 -6.72 -14.79 0.60
C VAL A 4 -5.39 -14.07 0.80
N VAL A 5 -4.41 -14.41 -0.04
CA VAL A 5 -3.11 -13.75 -0.12
C VAL A 5 -2.87 -13.35 -1.56
N LEU A 6 -2.61 -12.07 -1.81
CA LEU A 6 -2.47 -11.51 -3.14
C LEU A 6 -1.19 -10.69 -3.21
N VAL A 7 -0.47 -10.83 -4.32
CA VAL A 7 0.70 -10.01 -4.62
C VAL A 7 0.48 -9.36 -5.98
N GLY A 8 0.49 -8.04 -6.01
CA GLY A 8 0.17 -7.28 -7.21
C GLY A 8 0.71 -5.87 -7.16
N ARG A 9 0.33 -5.07 -8.16
CA ARG A 9 0.65 -3.64 -8.23
C ARG A 9 -0.57 -2.78 -8.02
N ILE A 10 -0.41 -1.70 -7.27
CA ILE A 10 -1.45 -0.70 -7.06
C ILE A 10 -1.77 -0.03 -8.42
N VAL A 11 -3.04 0.01 -8.80
CA VAL A 11 -3.44 0.46 -10.15
C VAL A 11 -3.61 1.98 -10.26
N ARG A 12 -3.97 2.64 -9.15
CA ARG A 12 -4.25 4.09 -9.09
C ARG A 12 -3.75 4.69 -7.79
N ASP A 13 -3.60 6.01 -7.75
CA ASP A 13 -3.27 6.73 -6.53
C ASP A 13 -4.31 6.49 -5.44
N HIS A 14 -3.89 6.58 -4.18
CA HIS A 14 -4.77 6.35 -3.05
C HIS A 14 -5.71 7.55 -2.85
N ASP A 15 -6.99 7.23 -2.65
CA ASP A 15 -8.02 8.19 -2.28
C ASP A 15 -8.46 7.82 -0.85
N LEU A 16 -7.76 8.41 0.12
CA LEU A 16 -8.01 8.19 1.53
C LEU A 16 -9.26 8.96 1.96
N LYS A 17 -10.26 8.24 2.44
CA LYS A 17 -11.55 8.80 2.88
C LYS A 17 -11.74 8.62 4.37
N THR A 18 -12.40 9.59 4.98
CA THR A 18 -12.90 9.49 6.35
C THR A 18 -14.39 9.14 6.30
N VAL A 19 -14.80 8.15 7.10
CA VAL A 19 -16.16 7.64 7.19
C VAL A 19 -16.62 7.78 8.63
N ASN A 20 -17.79 8.39 8.84
CA ASN A 20 -18.37 8.63 10.17
C ASN A 20 -17.42 9.35 11.14
N ASP A 21 -16.55 10.22 10.62
CA ASP A 21 -15.52 11.00 11.32
C ASP A 21 -14.43 10.23 12.09
N ASP A 22 -14.60 8.92 12.31
CA ASP A 22 -13.68 8.11 13.12
C ASP A 22 -12.90 7.06 12.32
N HIS A 23 -13.40 6.66 11.14
CA HIS A 23 -12.80 5.57 10.37
C HIS A 23 -12.14 6.07 9.10
N ARG A 24 -10.95 5.55 8.80
CA ARG A 24 -10.23 5.87 7.56
C ARG A 24 -10.29 4.67 6.62
N VAL A 25 -10.48 4.94 5.33
CA VAL A 25 -10.63 3.87 4.33
C VAL A 25 -9.95 4.22 3.02
N ILE A 26 -9.28 3.23 2.44
CA ILE A 26 -8.79 3.27 1.05
C ILE A 26 -9.44 2.12 0.28
N ASN A 27 -10.04 2.47 -0.86
CA ASN A 27 -10.55 1.52 -1.83
C ASN A 27 -9.68 1.57 -3.10
N ASN A 28 -8.93 0.51 -3.38
CA ASN A 28 -8.05 0.45 -4.54
C ASN A 28 -8.13 -0.92 -5.20
N THR A 29 -7.35 -1.12 -6.26
CA THR A 29 -7.33 -2.35 -7.05
C THR A 29 -5.89 -2.81 -7.22
N LEU A 30 -5.66 -4.11 -7.04
CA LEU A 30 -4.40 -4.75 -7.39
C LEU A 30 -4.46 -5.34 -8.79
N ALA A 31 -3.47 -5.00 -9.61
CA ALA A 31 -3.16 -5.75 -10.83
C ALA A 31 -2.25 -6.94 -10.48
N ILE A 32 -2.74 -8.14 -10.73
CA ILE A 32 -2.05 -9.41 -10.44
C ILE A 32 -1.76 -10.11 -11.76
N ASN A 33 -0.48 -10.23 -12.10
CA ASN A 33 -0.09 -10.88 -13.36
C ASN A 33 -0.46 -12.37 -13.34
N ARG A 34 -1.09 -12.82 -14.41
CA ARG A 34 -1.33 -14.24 -14.68
C ARG A 34 -0.06 -14.89 -15.22
N ARG A 35 0.12 -16.18 -14.94
CA ARG A 35 1.25 -16.97 -15.50
C ARG A 35 1.16 -17.13 -17.02
N GLN A 36 -0.07 -17.15 -17.56
CA GLN A 36 -0.33 -17.35 -18.98
C GLN A 36 -0.30 -16.00 -19.74
N ARG A 37 0.21 -16.05 -20.97
CA ARG A 37 0.17 -14.95 -21.93
C ARG A 37 -1.04 -15.09 -22.84
N ASN A 38 -1.52 -13.99 -23.41
CA ASN A 38 -2.57 -14.03 -24.42
C ASN A 38 -2.04 -14.62 -25.75
N LYS A 39 -2.91 -14.78 -26.75
CA LYS A 39 -2.54 -15.31 -28.09
C LYS A 39 -1.47 -14.51 -28.81
N GLU A 40 -1.27 -13.25 -28.43
CA GLU A 40 -0.30 -12.30 -28.99
C GLU A 40 1.01 -12.25 -28.16
N GLY A 41 1.12 -13.04 -27.09
CA GLY A 41 2.30 -13.08 -26.21
C GLY A 41 2.34 -12.01 -25.11
N ALA A 42 1.31 -11.17 -24.96
CA ALA A 42 1.23 -10.17 -23.90
C ALA A 42 0.91 -10.79 -22.53
N LEU A 43 1.45 -10.21 -21.46
CA LEU A 43 1.12 -10.59 -20.08
C LEU A 43 -0.33 -10.18 -19.78
N MET A 44 -1.10 -11.10 -19.19
CA MET A 44 -2.45 -10.80 -18.72
C MET A 44 -2.42 -10.50 -17.22
N ALA A 45 -3.36 -9.69 -16.75
CA ALA A 45 -3.53 -9.39 -15.33
C ALA A 45 -4.98 -9.51 -14.88
N ASP A 46 -5.17 -9.97 -13.64
CA ASP A 46 -6.41 -9.86 -12.89
C ASP A 46 -6.43 -8.57 -12.10
N PHE A 47 -7.60 -7.93 -12.04
CA PHE A 47 -7.81 -6.69 -11.31
C PHE A 47 -8.69 -6.98 -10.11
N ILE A 48 -8.08 -7.09 -8.93
CA ILE A 48 -8.79 -7.46 -7.70
C ILE A 48 -8.99 -6.22 -6.84
N PRO A 49 -10.24 -5.76 -6.63
CA PRO A 49 -10.52 -4.69 -5.69
C PRO A 49 -10.16 -5.11 -4.27
N PHE A 50 -9.64 -4.16 -3.49
CA PHE A 50 -9.42 -4.34 -2.07
C PHE A 50 -9.81 -3.08 -1.29
N VAL A 51 -10.15 -3.30 -0.03
CA VAL A 51 -10.44 -2.26 0.95
C VAL A 51 -9.54 -2.41 2.17
N ALA A 52 -8.85 -1.34 2.53
CA ALA A 52 -8.03 -1.24 3.72
C ALA A 52 -8.63 -0.19 4.66
N TRP A 53 -8.68 -0.51 5.95
CA TRP A 53 -9.28 0.32 6.99
C TRP A 53 -8.23 0.82 7.99
N ASP A 54 -8.52 1.98 8.57
CA ASP A 54 -7.81 2.59 9.69
C ASP A 54 -6.29 2.60 9.49
N HIS A 55 -5.53 1.98 10.39
CA HIS A 55 -4.07 1.93 10.33
C HIS A 55 -3.53 1.38 9.00
N LEU A 56 -4.22 0.41 8.37
CA LEU A 56 -3.79 -0.14 7.08
C LEU A 56 -4.01 0.86 5.94
N ALA A 57 -5.08 1.66 6.01
CA ALA A 57 -5.29 2.77 5.09
C ALA A 57 -4.16 3.82 5.26
N ASP A 58 -3.80 4.14 6.50
CA ASP A 58 -2.72 5.08 6.79
C ASP A 58 -1.35 4.60 6.28
N ILE A 59 -1.06 3.30 6.39
CA ILE A 59 0.15 2.71 5.85
C ILE A 59 0.20 2.89 4.34
N LEU A 60 -0.89 2.58 3.64
CA LEU A 60 -0.94 2.68 2.19
C LEU A 60 -0.77 4.12 1.72
N ASP A 61 -1.49 5.06 2.33
CA ASP A 61 -1.45 6.48 2.00
C ASP A 61 -0.04 7.08 2.15
N LYS A 62 0.65 6.74 3.26
CA LYS A 62 1.97 7.29 3.58
C LYS A 62 3.11 6.62 2.83
N TYR A 63 3.04 5.30 2.65
CA TYR A 63 4.22 4.51 2.28
C TYR A 63 4.08 3.78 0.94
N SER A 64 2.96 3.97 0.23
CA SER A 64 2.80 3.37 -1.09
C SER A 64 2.24 4.31 -2.15
N ILE A 65 2.65 4.06 -3.40
CA ILE A 65 2.24 4.85 -4.56
C ILE A 65 1.68 3.95 -5.67
N LYS A 66 0.99 4.58 -6.63
CA LYS A 66 0.56 3.91 -7.86
C LYS A 66 1.72 3.18 -8.53
N GLY A 67 1.46 1.95 -8.98
CA GLY A 67 2.42 1.08 -9.66
C GLY A 67 3.34 0.29 -8.73
N GLN A 68 3.42 0.66 -7.45
CA GLN A 68 4.24 -0.07 -6.48
C GLN A 68 3.67 -1.46 -6.21
N ARG A 69 4.57 -2.43 -6.03
CA ARG A 69 4.22 -3.80 -5.70
C ARG A 69 4.02 -3.96 -4.20
N ILE A 70 2.89 -4.55 -3.83
CA ILE A 70 2.56 -4.89 -2.45
C ILE A 70 2.05 -6.33 -2.36
N ALA A 71 2.20 -6.94 -1.19
CA ALA A 71 1.45 -8.12 -0.79
C ALA A 71 0.33 -7.69 0.17
N ILE A 72 -0.84 -8.29 0.02
CA ILE A 72 -1.94 -8.14 0.97
C ILE A 72 -2.44 -9.52 1.40
N SER A 73 -2.89 -9.63 2.65
CA SER A 73 -3.66 -10.78 3.12
C SER A 73 -4.99 -10.31 3.72
N GLY A 74 -6.01 -11.18 3.69
CA GLY A 74 -7.34 -10.82 4.16
C GLY A 74 -8.39 -11.85 3.83
N ARG A 75 -9.62 -11.39 3.57
CA ARG A 75 -10.77 -12.23 3.19
C ARG A 75 -11.52 -11.65 2.01
N MET A 76 -12.11 -12.50 1.16
CA MET A 76 -13.01 -12.04 0.12
C MET A 76 -14.40 -11.75 0.71
N GLN A 77 -14.98 -10.61 0.37
CA GLN A 77 -16.30 -10.20 0.81
C GLN A 77 -17.15 -9.79 -0.40
N SER A 78 -18.37 -10.33 -0.47
CA SER A 78 -19.40 -9.84 -1.40
C SER A 78 -20.24 -8.81 -0.67
N ARG A 79 -20.47 -7.65 -1.30
CA ARG A 79 -21.41 -6.63 -0.83
C ARG A 79 -22.18 -6.06 -2.00
N ASN A 80 -23.26 -5.36 -1.68
CA ASN A 80 -23.94 -4.51 -2.64
C ASN A 80 -24.03 -3.08 -2.10
N TYR A 81 -24.19 -2.14 -3.01
CA TYR A 81 -24.48 -0.74 -2.69
C TYR A 81 -25.34 -0.15 -3.81
N GLN A 82 -26.06 0.92 -3.50
CA GLN A 82 -26.82 1.66 -4.50
C GLN A 82 -25.93 2.76 -5.10
N ASN A 83 -25.83 2.84 -6.43
CA ASN A 83 -25.12 3.94 -7.08
C ASN A 83 -26.00 5.21 -7.11
N SER A 84 -25.43 6.32 -7.63
CA SER A 84 -26.14 7.60 -7.76
C SER A 84 -27.40 7.53 -8.62
N ASP A 85 -27.47 6.56 -9.52
CA ASP A 85 -28.57 6.37 -10.48
C ASP A 85 -29.67 5.45 -9.91
N GLY A 86 -29.51 4.97 -8.67
CA GLY A 86 -30.48 4.14 -7.98
C GLY A 86 -30.33 2.63 -8.25
N GLU A 87 -29.32 2.20 -9.01
CA GLU A 87 -29.08 0.79 -9.33
C GLU A 87 -28.30 0.08 -8.23
N ILE A 88 -28.63 -1.19 -7.97
CA ILE A 88 -27.91 -2.04 -7.04
C ILE A 88 -26.68 -2.62 -7.72
N VAL A 89 -25.49 -2.25 -7.24
CA VAL A 89 -24.20 -2.74 -7.73
C VAL A 89 -23.68 -3.81 -6.77
N TYR A 90 -23.39 -5.00 -7.29
CA TYR A 90 -22.74 -6.08 -6.56
C TYR A 90 -21.22 -6.00 -6.74
N THR A 91 -20.46 -6.18 -5.66
CA THR A 91 -18.99 -6.13 -5.69
C THR A 91 -18.41 -7.22 -4.82
N VAL A 92 -17.39 -7.89 -5.35
CA VAL A 92 -16.55 -8.83 -4.61
C VAL A 92 -15.17 -8.20 -4.45
N GLU A 93 -14.74 -7.99 -3.22
CA GLU A 93 -13.50 -7.30 -2.88
C GLU A 93 -12.73 -8.03 -1.76
N CYS A 94 -11.43 -7.79 -1.67
CA CYS A 94 -10.60 -8.26 -0.56
C CYS A 94 -10.65 -7.25 0.59
N VAL A 95 -11.16 -7.64 1.75
CA VAL A 95 -11.03 -6.86 2.99
C VAL A 95 -9.68 -7.20 3.61
N VAL A 96 -8.78 -6.22 3.62
CA VAL A 96 -7.38 -6.40 3.99
C VAL A 96 -7.23 -6.51 5.50
N SER A 97 -6.35 -7.42 5.94
CA SER A 97 -5.96 -7.62 7.33
C SER A 97 -4.46 -7.38 7.55
N GLU A 98 -3.63 -7.55 6.52
CA GLU A 98 -2.19 -7.29 6.57
C GLU A 98 -1.68 -6.78 5.23
N ILE A 99 -0.65 -5.93 5.27
CA ILE A 99 0.01 -5.35 4.09
C ILE A 99 1.53 -5.51 4.25
N THR A 100 2.18 -5.95 3.18
CA THR A 100 3.64 -5.93 3.05
C THR A 100 4.03 -5.11 1.82
N LEU A 101 4.85 -4.08 2.03
CA LEU A 101 5.44 -3.30 0.95
C LEU A 101 6.64 -4.07 0.37
N LEU A 102 6.62 -4.38 -0.92
CA LEU A 102 7.64 -5.27 -1.52
C LEU A 102 8.75 -4.51 -2.24
N ASP A 103 8.44 -3.34 -2.79
CA ASP A 103 9.40 -2.50 -3.50
C ASP A 103 9.60 -1.20 -2.72
N ARG A 104 10.82 -0.63 -2.77
CA ARG A 104 11.04 0.77 -2.35
C ARG A 104 10.33 1.68 -3.37
N PRO A 105 9.68 2.78 -2.95
CA PRO A 105 9.06 3.70 -3.89
C PRO A 105 10.14 4.28 -4.82
N ASN A 106 10.20 3.81 -6.08
CA ASN A 106 11.13 4.34 -7.09
C ASN A 106 10.61 5.65 -7.71
N GLY A 107 10.03 6.52 -6.89
CA GLY A 107 9.45 7.79 -7.30
C GLY A 107 9.84 8.87 -6.31
N THR A 108 10.56 9.87 -6.82
CA THR A 108 10.93 11.14 -6.21
C THR A 108 9.73 11.78 -5.50
N ARG A 109 9.58 11.50 -4.21
CA ARG A 109 8.84 12.34 -3.28
C ARG A 109 9.91 13.01 -2.43
N GLU A 110 10.19 14.28 -2.69
CA GLU A 110 11.27 15.05 -2.05
C GLU A 110 11.19 15.01 -0.51
N GLU A 111 10.02 14.69 0.06
CA GLU A 111 9.78 14.51 1.48
C GLU A 111 10.46 13.25 2.09
N GLY A 112 10.68 12.19 1.30
CA GLY A 112 11.32 10.95 1.79
C GLY A 112 12.85 11.02 1.85
N LEU A 113 13.45 11.91 1.06
CA LEU A 113 14.90 12.13 1.06
C LEU A 113 15.33 12.96 2.28
N GLN A 114 14.54 13.97 2.66
CA GLN A 114 14.80 14.80 3.84
C GLN A 114 14.86 13.98 5.14
N PHE A 115 13.93 13.04 5.35
CA PHE A 115 13.96 12.15 6.52
C PHE A 115 15.17 11.20 6.51
N SER A 116 15.60 10.73 5.34
CA SER A 116 16.79 9.87 5.27
C SER A 116 18.08 10.63 5.54
N ASP A 117 18.14 11.89 5.11
CA ASP A 117 19.28 12.77 5.36
C ASP A 117 19.34 13.18 6.83
N GLU A 118 18.20 13.52 7.46
CA GLU A 118 18.10 13.83 8.89
C GLU A 118 18.53 12.66 9.78
N ILE A 119 18.04 11.44 9.50
CA ILE A 119 18.43 10.24 10.26
C ILE A 119 19.93 9.95 10.08
N THR A 120 20.45 10.13 8.87
CA THR A 120 21.88 9.91 8.59
C THR A 120 22.75 10.94 9.31
N GLU A 121 22.28 12.18 9.45
CA GLU A 121 22.98 13.26 10.12
C GLU A 121 22.96 13.10 11.65
N VAL A 122 21.81 12.69 12.22
CA VAL A 122 21.69 12.34 13.64
C VAL A 122 22.61 11.17 14.01
N LEU A 123 22.62 10.10 13.22
CA LEU A 123 23.48 8.93 13.46
C LEU A 123 24.97 9.27 13.34
N LYS A 124 25.35 10.20 12.45
CA LYS A 124 26.72 10.69 12.33
C LYS A 124 27.13 11.54 13.54
N HIS A 125 26.23 12.37 14.06
CA HIS A 125 26.48 13.20 15.23
C HIS A 125 26.67 12.34 16.48
N GLU A 126 25.80 11.35 16.69
CA GLU A 126 25.85 10.44 17.84
C GLU A 126 27.13 9.57 17.81
N ALA A 127 27.55 9.12 16.62
CA ALA A 127 28.81 8.39 16.43
C ALA A 127 30.06 9.28 16.64
N MET A 128 29.94 10.61 16.45
CA MET A 128 31.04 11.56 16.64
C MET A 128 31.21 11.94 18.12
N GLU A 129 30.11 12.10 18.85
CA GLU A 129 30.13 12.33 20.31
C GLU A 129 30.72 11.12 21.05
N THR A 130 30.35 9.91 20.66
CA THR A 130 30.84 8.67 21.30
C THR A 130 32.37 8.51 21.15
N ASN A 131 32.96 8.95 20.02
CA ASN A 131 34.42 8.88 19.81
C ASN A 131 35.20 9.97 20.54
N GLN A 132 34.54 11.07 20.94
CA GLN A 132 35.19 12.16 21.66
C GLN A 132 35.38 11.83 23.14
N GLU A 133 34.43 11.11 23.75
CA GLU A 133 34.51 10.65 25.15
C GLU A 133 35.57 9.56 25.38
N LEU A 134 35.89 8.75 24.36
CA LEU A 134 36.92 7.70 24.42
C LEU A 134 38.36 8.21 24.20
N SER A 135 38.55 9.51 23.93
CA SER A 135 39.86 10.11 23.60
C SER A 135 40.40 11.08 24.65
N THR A 136 39.69 11.26 25.76
CA THR A 136 40.21 12.03 26.91
C THR A 136 40.95 11.07 27.86
N PRO A 137 42.22 11.33 28.22
CA PRO A 137 43.12 10.36 28.86
C PRO A 137 42.75 9.95 30.28
#